data_AF-A0A1C5S1K9-F1
#
_entry.id   AF-A0A1C5S1K9-F1
#
_cell.length_a   1.000
_cell.length_b   1.000
_cell.length_c   1.000
_cell.angle_alpha   90.00
_cell.angle_beta   90.00
_cell.angle_gamma   90.00
#
_symmetry.space_group_name_H-M   'P 1'
#
loop_
_entity.id
_entity.type
_entity.pdbx_description
1 polymer ?
#
loop_
_entity_poly.entity_id
_entity_poly.type
_entity_poly.pdbx_seq_one_letter_code
_entity_poly.pdbx_strand_id
1 'polypeptide(L)'
;MVVTILLWFASYSFVMTSDKFLYLFGKAAPSVSLVLTMILRLLPNYEKKIAQIGNARKSIGMSAENGTTKEKAEHGLTIVSAMTSWALEGGIIMADSMRSRGFGTGKRTTFSLYRFEKRDKILLAIMAGFLAIVIFCCIMGGSSAQYTPEFLVAMSPYTVVGAVAYGAFLALPTAVNITEEIIWYILRSKI
;
A
#
# COMPACT_ATOMS: atom_id res chain seq x y z
N MET A 1 16.29 -16.70 -6.40
CA MET A 1 14.85 -16.88 -6.18
C MET A 1 14.35 -16.16 -4.92
N VAL A 2 14.89 -16.40 -3.72
CA VAL A 2 14.46 -15.71 -2.48
C VAL A 2 14.59 -14.19 -2.57
N VAL A 3 15.72 -13.68 -3.06
CA VAL A 3 15.94 -12.23 -3.25
C VAL A 3 14.89 -11.62 -4.18
N THR A 4 14.53 -12.32 -5.26
CA THR A 4 13.48 -11.87 -6.19
C THR A 4 12.12 -11.78 -5.51
N ILE A 5 11.76 -12.77 -4.69
CA ILE A 5 10.50 -12.78 -3.93
C ILE A 5 10.48 -11.61 -2.95
N LEU A 6 11.57 -11.38 -2.20
CA LEU A 6 11.68 -10.27 -1.26
C LEU A 6 11.57 -8.90 -1.96
N LEU A 7 12.24 -8.73 -3.09
CA LEU A 7 12.14 -7.50 -3.89
C LEU A 7 10.72 -7.25 -4.40
N TRP A 8 10.00 -8.31 -4.77
CA TRP A 8 8.61 -8.22 -5.20
C TRP A 8 7.70 -7.76 -4.07
N PHE A 9 7.84 -8.36 -2.87
CA PHE A 9 7.08 -7.94 -1.68
C PHE A 9 7.42 -6.52 -1.21
N ALA A 10 8.69 -6.12 -1.25
CA ALA A 10 9.12 -4.78 -0.90
C ALA A 10 8.51 -3.73 -1.86
N SER A 11 8.59 -4.00 -3.16
CA SER A 11 8.02 -3.13 -4.20
C SER A 11 6.50 -3.04 -4.07
N TYR A 12 5.83 -4.17 -3.79
CA TYR A 12 4.40 -4.20 -3.54
C TYR A 12 4.01 -3.34 -2.32
N SER A 13 4.70 -3.50 -1.19
CA SER A 13 4.43 -2.74 0.04
C SER A 13 4.61 -1.23 -0.14
N PHE A 14 5.62 -0.83 -0.93
CA PHE A 14 5.86 0.58 -1.24
C PHE A 14 4.78 1.20 -2.14
N VAL A 15 4.33 0.45 -3.15
CA VAL A 15 3.36 0.97 -4.14
C VAL A 15 1.91 0.89 -3.64
N MET A 16 1.56 -0.20 -2.96
CA MET A 16 0.21 -0.43 -2.42
C MET A 16 0.05 0.20 -1.05
N THR A 17 -0.42 1.45 -1.05
CA THR A 17 -0.88 2.09 0.18
C THR A 17 -2.23 1.53 0.63
N SER A 18 -2.50 1.66 1.93
CA SER A 18 -3.77 1.36 2.58
C SER A 18 -5.00 1.88 1.80
N ASP A 19 -4.93 3.10 1.29
CA ASP A 19 -6.02 3.72 0.53
C ASP A 19 -6.24 3.08 -0.85
N LYS A 20 -5.17 2.64 -1.53
CA LYS A 20 -5.27 1.92 -2.81
C LYS A 20 -5.85 0.53 -2.62
N PHE A 21 -5.45 -0.17 -1.55
CA PHE A 21 -6.02 -1.47 -1.20
C PHE A 21 -7.53 -1.33 -0.91
N LEU A 22 -7.92 -0.31 -0.16
CA LEU A 22 -9.33 -0.01 0.11
C LEU A 22 -10.12 0.32 -1.14
N TYR A 23 -9.53 1.05 -2.09
CA TYR A 23 -10.16 1.31 -3.37
C TYR A 23 -10.43 0.03 -4.18
N LEU A 24 -9.45 -0.89 -4.24
CA LEU A 24 -9.56 -2.15 -5.00
C LEU A 24 -10.58 -3.11 -4.38
N PHE A 25 -10.50 -3.34 -3.07
CA PHE A 25 -11.36 -4.32 -2.39
C PHE A 25 -12.69 -3.73 -1.88
N GLY A 26 -12.84 -2.40 -1.86
CA GLY A 26 -14.03 -1.72 -1.37
C GLY A 26 -15.30 -2.00 -2.14
N LYS A 27 -15.19 -2.31 -3.45
CA LYS A 27 -16.33 -2.70 -4.27
C LYS A 27 -16.66 -4.20 -4.18
N ALA A 28 -15.63 -5.05 -4.06
CA ALA A 28 -15.80 -6.50 -4.05
C ALA A 28 -16.35 -7.01 -2.70
N ALA A 29 -15.87 -6.44 -1.58
CA ALA A 29 -16.28 -6.82 -0.23
C ALA A 29 -16.43 -5.58 0.68
N PRO A 30 -17.56 -4.85 0.60
CA PRO A 30 -17.75 -3.59 1.32
C PRO A 30 -17.62 -3.69 2.84
N SER A 31 -18.04 -4.80 3.44
CA SER A 31 -17.93 -5.01 4.90
C SER A 31 -16.49 -5.21 5.35
N VAL A 32 -15.70 -5.97 4.59
CA VAL A 32 -14.28 -6.21 4.89
C VAL A 32 -13.47 -4.93 4.71
N SER A 33 -13.73 -4.22 3.61
CA SER A 33 -13.09 -2.93 3.34
C SER A 33 -13.40 -1.91 4.44
N LEU A 34 -14.64 -1.82 4.93
CA LEU A 34 -14.99 -0.92 6.02
C LEU A 34 -14.20 -1.23 7.30
N VAL A 35 -14.15 -2.50 7.70
CA VAL A 35 -13.41 -2.93 8.89
C VAL A 35 -11.94 -2.59 8.74
N LEU A 36 -11.35 -2.86 7.56
CA LEU A 36 -9.96 -2.54 7.28
C LEU A 36 -9.68 -1.03 7.34
N THR A 37 -10.53 -0.20 6.71
CA THR A 37 -10.40 1.26 6.81
C THR A 37 -10.44 1.73 8.25
N MET A 38 -11.35 1.14 9.03
CA MET A 38 -11.51 1.49 10.44
C MET A 38 -10.26 1.12 11.23
N ILE A 39 -9.70 -0.08 11.03
CA ILE A 39 -8.46 -0.52 11.68
C ILE A 39 -7.30 0.42 11.33
N LEU A 40 -7.11 0.71 10.05
CA LEU A 40 -6.02 1.59 9.58
C LEU A 40 -6.13 3.02 10.13
N ARG A 41 -7.36 3.52 10.31
CA ARG A 41 -7.61 4.82 10.96
C ARG A 41 -7.41 4.76 12.48
N LEU A 42 -7.82 3.67 13.13
CA LEU A 42 -7.76 3.54 14.59
C LEU A 42 -6.33 3.32 15.09
N LEU A 43 -5.50 2.60 14.33
CA LEU A 43 -4.11 2.28 14.70
C LEU A 43 -3.27 3.52 15.09
N PRO A 44 -3.13 4.58 14.26
CA PRO A 44 -2.36 5.77 14.65
C PRO A 44 -3.01 6.54 15.80
N ASN A 45 -4.33 6.46 15.97
CA ASN A 45 -5.02 7.09 17.10
C ASN A 45 -4.73 6.34 18.41
N TYR A 46 -4.66 5.01 18.36
CA TYR A 46 -4.34 4.18 19.51
C TYR A 46 -2.87 4.34 19.93
N GLU A 47 -1.94 4.44 18.99
CA GLU A 47 -0.54 4.75 19.30
C GLU A 47 -0.40 6.08 20.05
N LYS A 48 -1.05 7.14 19.55
CA LYS A 48 -1.05 8.45 20.22
C LYS A 48 -1.67 8.37 21.61
N LYS A 49 -2.75 7.61 21.77
CA LYS A 49 -3.43 7.47 23.07
C LYS A 49 -2.59 6.65 24.06
N ILE A 50 -1.93 5.58 23.62
CA ILE A 50 -0.98 4.80 24.43
C ILE A 50 0.14 5.72 24.91
N ALA A 51 0.72 6.52 24.01
CA ALA A 51 1.78 7.47 24.36
C ALA A 51 1.29 8.53 25.38
N GLN A 52 0.07 9.05 25.22
CA GLN A 52 -0.52 9.97 26.19
C GLN A 52 -0.71 9.35 27.57
N ILE A 53 -1.26 8.13 27.65
CA ILE A 53 -1.46 7.41 28.92
C ILE A 53 -0.11 7.07 29.56
N GLY A 54 0.86 6.63 28.76
CA GLY A 54 2.23 6.37 29.20
C GLY A 54 2.90 7.63 29.77
N ASN A 55 2.79 8.76 29.08
CA ASN A 55 3.35 10.04 29.54
C ASN A 55 2.70 10.53 30.84
N ALA A 56 1.38 10.40 30.97
CA ALA A 56 0.65 10.74 32.20
C ALA A 56 1.08 9.86 33.39
N ARG A 57 1.29 8.57 33.16
CA ARG A 57 1.79 7.65 34.22
C ARG A 57 3.25 7.91 34.58
N LYS A 58 4.08 8.25 33.58
CA LYS A 58 5.47 8.66 33.79
C LYS A 58 5.56 9.91 34.66
N SER A 59 4.60 10.83 34.57
CA SER A 59 4.57 12.05 35.41
C SER A 59 4.29 11.76 36.89
N ILE A 60 3.65 10.63 37.22
CA ILE A 60 3.33 10.20 38.59
C ILE A 60 4.41 9.22 39.12
N GLY A 61 5.52 9.03 38.37
CA GLY A 61 6.60 8.12 38.75
C GLY A 61 6.32 6.65 38.44
N MET A 62 5.16 6.32 37.86
CA MET A 62 4.78 4.95 37.47
C MET A 62 5.19 4.69 36.01
N SER A 63 6.49 4.73 35.74
CA SER A 63 7.03 4.53 34.38
C SER A 63 7.23 3.04 34.08
N ALA A 64 6.81 2.59 32.88
CA ALA A 64 7.13 1.25 32.38
C ALA A 64 8.63 1.06 32.06
N GLU A 65 9.42 2.13 32.10
CA GLU A 65 10.87 2.11 31.79
C GLU A 65 11.74 1.83 33.03
N ASN A 66 11.27 2.19 34.23
CA ASN A 66 12.03 2.12 35.48
C ASN A 66 11.36 1.14 36.45
N GLY A 67 12.13 0.23 37.04
CA GLY A 67 11.65 -0.78 37.99
C GLY A 67 12.07 -2.21 37.64
N THR A 68 11.65 -3.15 38.49
CA THR A 68 11.81 -4.60 38.28
C THR A 68 10.96 -5.10 37.11
N THR A 69 11.30 -6.24 36.52
CA THR A 69 10.53 -6.82 35.40
C THR A 69 9.04 -7.05 35.73
N LYS A 70 8.72 -7.29 37.01
CA LYS A 70 7.34 -7.42 37.52
C LYS A 70 6.59 -6.09 37.50
N GLU A 71 7.20 -5.02 38.02
CA GLU A 71 6.60 -3.68 38.05
C GLU A 71 6.37 -3.14 36.63
N LYS A 72 7.32 -3.39 35.71
CA LYS A 72 7.16 -3.04 34.30
C LYS A 72 5.96 -3.74 33.66
N ALA A 73 5.76 -5.03 33.96
CA ALA A 73 4.62 -5.78 33.44
C ALA A 73 3.29 -5.26 34.02
N GLU A 74 3.23 -4.96 35.31
CA GLU A 74 2.03 -4.43 35.97
C GLU A 74 1.65 -3.04 35.42
N HIS A 75 2.62 -2.15 35.28
CA HIS A 75 2.41 -0.83 34.68
C HIS A 75 1.97 -0.94 33.22
N GLY A 76 2.58 -1.84 32.43
CA GLY A 76 2.18 -2.12 31.06
C GLY A 76 0.74 -2.65 30.95
N LEU A 77 0.37 -3.63 31.79
CA LEU A 77 -0.99 -4.17 31.86
C LEU A 77 -2.01 -3.09 32.19
N THR A 78 -1.67 -2.17 33.08
CA THR A 78 -2.60 -1.09 33.44
C THR A 78 -2.78 -0.08 32.30
N ILE A 79 -1.72 0.21 31.52
CA ILE A 79 -1.83 1.04 30.31
C ILE A 79 -2.75 0.36 29.30
N VAL A 80 -2.59 -0.95 29.08
CA VAL A 80 -3.45 -1.73 28.16
C VAL A 80 -4.89 -1.76 28.65
N SER A 81 -5.12 -1.95 29.95
CA SER A 81 -6.46 -1.92 30.55
C SER A 81 -7.15 -0.57 30.31
N ALA A 82 -6.48 0.54 30.63
CA ALA A 82 -7.02 1.89 30.42
C ALA A 82 -7.28 2.18 28.93
N MET A 83 -6.38 1.76 28.04
CA MET A 83 -6.56 1.84 26.59
C MET A 83 -7.77 1.05 26.10
N THR A 84 -7.99 -0.14 26.65
CA THR A 84 -9.10 -1.01 26.26
C THR A 84 -10.43 -0.37 26.64
N SER A 85 -10.56 0.18 27.85
CA SER A 85 -11.74 0.94 28.26
C SER A 85 -12.01 2.12 27.32
N TRP A 86 -10.97 2.90 26.99
CA TRP A 86 -11.09 4.03 26.07
C TRP A 86 -11.47 3.60 24.64
N ALA A 87 -10.92 2.48 24.16
CA ALA A 87 -11.22 1.94 22.84
C ALA A 87 -12.67 1.43 22.74
N LEU A 88 -13.18 0.77 23.79
CA LEU A 88 -14.57 0.31 23.86
C LEU A 88 -15.55 1.48 23.88
N GLU A 89 -15.29 2.49 24.71
CA GLU A 89 -16.10 3.70 24.77
C GLU A 89 -16.10 4.43 23.42
N GLY A 90 -14.92 4.64 22.81
CA GLY A 90 -14.79 5.24 21.49
C GLY A 90 -15.48 4.44 20.38
N GLY A 91 -15.47 3.11 20.49
CA GLY A 91 -16.16 2.21 19.57
C GLY A 91 -17.69 2.36 19.63
N ILE A 92 -18.26 2.46 20.84
CA ILE A 92 -19.70 2.70 21.03
C ILE A 92 -20.11 4.05 20.45
N ILE A 93 -19.37 5.12 20.76
CA ILE A 93 -19.64 6.47 20.23
C ILE A 93 -19.55 6.49 18.69
N MET A 94 -18.56 5.79 18.12
CA MET A 94 -18.40 5.69 16.67
C MET A 94 -19.60 4.95 16.05
N ALA A 95 -20.04 3.85 16.65
CA ALA A 95 -21.18 3.08 16.17
C ALA A 95 -22.49 3.91 16.20
N ASP A 96 -22.73 4.63 17.29
CA ASP A 96 -23.91 5.51 17.41
C ASP A 96 -23.87 6.67 16.40
N SER A 97 -22.69 7.27 16.20
CA SER A 97 -22.51 8.30 15.18
C SER A 97 -22.77 7.75 13.77
N MET A 98 -22.26 6.55 13.46
CA MET A 98 -22.53 5.88 12.18
C MET A 98 -24.03 5.61 12.00
N ARG A 99 -24.70 5.10 13.04
CA ARG A 99 -26.15 4.84 13.01
C ARG A 99 -26.97 6.11 12.80
N SER A 100 -26.63 7.20 13.49
CA SER A 100 -27.30 8.51 13.33
C SER A 100 -27.15 9.08 11.92
N ARG A 101 -26.05 8.77 11.23
CA ARG A 101 -25.80 9.15 9.82
C ARG A 101 -26.49 8.22 8.81
N GLY A 102 -27.33 7.29 9.25
CA GLY A 102 -28.04 6.36 8.36
C GLY A 102 -27.20 5.16 7.91
N PHE A 103 -26.14 4.80 8.64
CA PHE A 103 -25.41 3.58 8.35
C PHE A 103 -26.32 2.35 8.48
N GLY A 104 -26.54 1.64 7.36
CA GLY A 104 -27.35 0.41 7.32
C GLY A 104 -28.80 0.60 6.87
N THR A 105 -29.27 1.81 6.60
CA THR A 105 -30.68 2.06 6.23
C THR A 105 -30.95 2.06 4.72
N GLY A 106 -29.92 2.08 3.86
CA GLY A 106 -30.09 2.18 2.40
C GLY A 106 -29.00 1.50 1.57
N LYS A 107 -29.16 1.57 0.24
CA LYS A 107 -28.16 1.08 -0.72
C LYS A 107 -26.87 1.87 -0.56
N ARG A 108 -25.74 1.17 -0.36
CA ARG A 108 -24.43 1.80 -0.23
C ARG A 108 -23.91 2.26 -1.58
N THR A 109 -23.40 3.48 -1.62
CA THR A 109 -22.58 3.99 -2.72
C THR A 109 -21.13 4.10 -2.24
N THR A 110 -20.18 3.77 -3.12
CA THR A 110 -18.76 3.85 -2.81
C THR A 110 -18.22 5.17 -3.32
N PHE A 111 -17.69 5.99 -2.42
CA PHE A 111 -16.90 7.15 -2.81
C PHE A 111 -15.47 6.68 -3.12
N SER A 112 -14.98 6.97 -4.33
CA SER A 112 -13.61 6.73 -4.71
C SER A 112 -13.02 7.97 -5.37
N LEU A 113 -11.82 8.36 -4.92
CA LEU A 113 -11.07 9.47 -5.50
C LEU A 113 -10.51 9.10 -6.89
N TYR A 114 -10.26 7.81 -7.14
CA TYR A 114 -9.75 7.33 -8.41
C TYR A 114 -10.85 7.31 -9.47
N ARG A 115 -10.60 7.99 -10.59
CA ARG A 115 -11.42 7.94 -11.79
C ARG A 115 -10.56 7.43 -12.93
N PHE A 116 -11.11 6.52 -13.73
CA PHE A 116 -10.37 5.93 -14.84
C PHE A 116 -10.46 6.88 -16.05
N GLU A 117 -9.38 7.58 -16.33
CA GLU A 117 -9.35 8.59 -17.37
C GLU A 117 -8.95 8.01 -18.74
N LYS A 118 -9.17 8.79 -19.81
CA LYS A 118 -8.74 8.39 -21.15
C LYS A 118 -7.22 8.24 -21.23
N ARG A 119 -6.47 9.05 -20.48
CA ARG A 119 -5.00 8.96 -20.37
C ARG A 119 -4.57 7.58 -19.84
N ASP A 120 -5.24 7.09 -18.80
CA ASP A 120 -4.95 5.79 -18.20
C ASP A 120 -5.24 4.64 -19.17
N LYS A 121 -6.31 4.76 -19.96
CA LYS A 121 -6.64 3.79 -21.03
C LYS A 121 -5.56 3.72 -22.09
N ILE A 122 -5.06 4.88 -22.55
CA ILE A 122 -4.02 4.95 -23.58
C ILE A 122 -2.72 4.36 -23.03
N LEU A 123 -2.33 4.73 -21.81
CA LEU A 123 -1.12 4.19 -21.17
C LEU A 123 -1.21 2.66 -21.02
N LEU A 124 -2.35 2.15 -20.56
CA LEU A 124 -2.58 0.71 -20.41
C LEU A 124 -2.52 -0.01 -21.75
N ALA A 125 -3.07 0.57 -22.82
CA ALA A 125 -2.99 0.00 -24.16
C ALA A 125 -1.55 -0.05 -24.68
N ILE A 126 -0.75 1.00 -24.45
CA ILE A 126 0.68 1.03 -24.82
C ILE A 126 1.45 -0.06 -24.05
N MET A 127 1.23 -0.18 -22.74
CA MET A 127 1.85 -1.22 -21.92
C MET A 127 1.48 -2.62 -22.40
N ALA A 128 0.20 -2.85 -22.71
CA ALA A 128 -0.27 -4.12 -23.26
C ALA A 128 0.37 -4.43 -24.62
N GLY A 129 0.55 -3.43 -25.47
CA GLY A 129 1.23 -3.56 -26.76
C GLY A 129 2.69 -4.00 -26.61
N PHE A 130 3.47 -3.35 -25.75
CA PHE A 130 4.84 -3.77 -25.48
C PHE A 130 4.93 -5.18 -24.88
N LEU A 131 4.01 -5.51 -23.97
CA LEU A 131 3.94 -6.85 -23.39
C LEU A 131 3.62 -7.91 -24.44
N ALA A 132 2.72 -7.63 -25.38
CA ALA A 132 2.39 -8.54 -26.49
C ALA A 132 3.60 -8.76 -27.42
N ILE A 133 4.37 -7.71 -27.72
CA ILE A 133 5.62 -7.80 -28.50
C ILE A 133 6.64 -8.69 -27.79
N VAL A 134 6.82 -8.50 -26.48
CA VAL A 134 7.74 -9.34 -25.68
C VAL A 134 7.30 -10.81 -25.70
N ILE A 135 6.00 -11.10 -25.50
CA ILE A 135 5.48 -12.47 -25.58
C ILE A 135 5.70 -13.07 -26.96
N PHE A 136 5.45 -12.32 -28.03
CA PHE A 136 5.68 -12.78 -29.40
C PHE A 136 7.15 -13.13 -29.64
N CYS A 137 8.08 -12.27 -29.22
CA CYS A 137 9.51 -12.53 -29.29
C CYS A 137 9.94 -13.76 -28.48
N CYS A 138 9.32 -14.00 -27.31
CA CYS A 138 9.57 -15.20 -26.51
C CYS A 138 9.10 -16.48 -27.22
N ILE A 139 7.91 -16.48 -27.83
CA ILE A 139 7.37 -17.63 -28.58
C ILE A 139 8.25 -17.95 -29.81
N MET A 140 8.79 -16.93 -30.47
CA MET A 140 9.72 -17.06 -31.60
C MET A 140 11.13 -17.55 -31.20
N GLY A 141 11.33 -17.96 -29.94
CA GLY A 141 12.59 -18.51 -29.47
C GLY A 141 13.62 -17.47 -29.04
N GLY A 142 13.25 -16.19 -28.94
CA GLY A 142 14.12 -15.10 -28.51
C GLY A 142 14.45 -15.07 -27.01
N SER A 143 14.18 -16.15 -26.27
CA SER A 143 14.37 -16.24 -24.82
C SER A 143 15.32 -17.35 -24.38
N SER A 144 16.02 -18.02 -25.32
CA SER A 144 17.03 -19.02 -24.97
C SER A 144 18.34 -18.34 -24.55
N ALA A 145 18.45 -17.97 -23.28
CA ALA A 145 19.72 -17.64 -22.66
C ALA A 145 20.21 -18.86 -21.87
N GLN A 146 21.23 -19.54 -22.38
CA GLN A 146 21.94 -20.56 -21.60
C GLN A 146 22.96 -19.85 -20.71
N TYR A 147 22.84 -20.04 -19.40
CA TYR A 147 23.67 -19.36 -18.40
C TYR A 147 24.89 -20.18 -17.95
N THR A 148 25.04 -21.41 -18.45
CA THR A 148 26.13 -22.34 -18.10
C THR A 148 26.54 -23.13 -19.33
N PRO A 149 27.83 -23.23 -19.74
CA PRO A 149 29.05 -22.59 -19.25
C PRO A 149 29.51 -21.33 -20.03
N GLU A 150 28.81 -20.93 -21.10
CA GLU A 150 29.08 -19.69 -21.84
C GLU A 150 27.81 -18.86 -21.98
N PHE A 151 27.92 -17.53 -21.85
CA PHE A 151 26.81 -16.61 -22.07
C PHE A 151 26.54 -16.48 -23.58
N LEU A 152 25.94 -17.53 -24.16
CA LEU A 152 25.54 -17.55 -25.55
C LEU A 152 24.12 -17.00 -25.66
N VAL A 153 24.03 -15.68 -25.84
CA VAL A 153 22.82 -15.05 -26.35
C VAL A 153 22.82 -15.28 -27.85
N ALA A 154 21.89 -16.09 -28.35
CA ALA A 154 21.62 -16.14 -29.78
C ALA A 154 21.21 -14.72 -30.22
N MET A 155 22.11 -14.01 -30.90
CA MET A 155 21.87 -12.64 -31.41
C MET A 155 20.96 -12.71 -32.64
N SER A 156 19.70 -13.08 -32.39
CA SER A 156 18.63 -13.02 -33.36
C SER A 156 17.99 -11.62 -33.34
N PRO A 157 17.52 -11.08 -34.47
CA PRO A 157 16.77 -9.83 -34.49
C PRO A 157 15.62 -9.80 -33.47
N TYR A 158 15.02 -10.97 -33.19
CA TYR A 158 13.94 -11.12 -32.21
C TYR A 158 14.39 -10.94 -30.76
N THR A 159 15.63 -11.29 -30.40
CA THR A 159 16.16 -11.08 -29.03
C THR A 159 16.42 -9.60 -28.77
N VAL A 160 16.98 -8.89 -29.74
CA VAL A 160 17.23 -7.44 -29.64
C VAL A 160 15.92 -6.66 -29.56
N VAL A 161 14.96 -6.97 -30.44
CA VAL A 161 13.64 -6.31 -30.42
C VAL A 161 12.89 -6.60 -29.12
N GLY A 162 12.91 -7.85 -28.64
CA GLY A 162 12.31 -8.22 -27.36
C GLY A 162 12.95 -7.50 -26.17
N ALA A 163 14.28 -7.39 -26.14
CA ALA A 163 15.01 -6.69 -25.08
C ALA A 163 14.71 -5.18 -25.07
N VAL A 164 14.67 -4.54 -26.23
CA VAL A 164 14.30 -3.11 -26.36
C VAL A 164 12.85 -2.89 -25.93
N ALA A 165 11.91 -3.74 -26.38
CA ALA A 165 10.51 -3.65 -25.99
C ALA A 165 10.31 -3.85 -24.47
N TYR A 166 11.05 -4.78 -23.88
CA TYR A 166 11.05 -5.01 -22.42
C TYR A 166 11.64 -3.82 -21.65
N GLY A 167 12.75 -3.26 -22.12
CA GLY A 167 13.33 -2.05 -21.55
C GLY A 167 12.36 -0.85 -21.60
N ALA A 168 11.69 -0.66 -22.73
CA ALA A 168 10.66 0.36 -22.88
C ALA A 168 9.47 0.12 -21.93
N PHE A 169 9.00 -1.12 -21.82
CA PHE A 169 7.91 -1.48 -20.90
C PHE A 169 8.25 -1.14 -19.44
N LEU A 170 9.47 -1.45 -18.99
CA LEU A 170 9.92 -1.14 -17.63
C LEU A 170 10.14 0.36 -17.38
N ALA A 171 10.50 1.13 -18.42
CA ALA A 171 10.73 2.56 -18.32
C ALA A 171 9.42 3.39 -18.26
N LEU A 172 8.28 2.84 -18.69
CA LEU A 172 7.02 3.57 -18.71
C LEU A 172 6.54 4.02 -17.33
N PRO A 173 6.45 3.15 -16.29
CA PRO A 173 5.99 3.58 -14.97
C PRO A 173 6.92 4.61 -14.32
N THR A 174 8.23 4.47 -14.52
CA THR A 174 9.22 5.41 -13.97
C THR A 174 9.13 6.76 -14.67
N ALA A 175 9.00 6.78 -16.00
CA ALA A 175 8.81 8.01 -16.75
C ALA A 175 7.54 8.75 -16.30
N VAL A 176 6.41 8.05 -16.15
CA VAL A 176 5.16 8.66 -15.67
C VAL A 176 5.35 9.28 -14.28
N ASN A 177 5.94 8.53 -13.33
CA ASN A 177 6.13 9.02 -11.97
C ASN A 177 7.05 10.26 -11.93
N ILE A 178 8.14 10.27 -12.69
CA ILE A 178 9.06 11.41 -12.79
C ILE A 178 8.35 12.63 -13.40
N THR A 179 7.56 12.43 -14.46
CA THR A 179 6.81 13.55 -15.07
C THR A 179 5.80 14.15 -14.11
N GLU A 180 5.09 13.34 -13.31
CA GLU A 180 4.16 13.84 -12.31
C GLU A 180 4.87 14.60 -11.19
N GLU A 181 6.03 14.11 -10.74
CA GLU A 181 6.84 14.78 -9.71
C GLU A 181 7.37 16.15 -10.19
N ILE A 182 7.83 16.23 -11.45
CA ILE A 182 8.27 17.49 -12.08
C ILE A 182 7.10 18.47 -12.19
N ILE A 183 5.95 18.02 -12.67
CA ILE A 183 4.75 18.87 -12.80
C ILE A 183 4.35 19.40 -11.43
N TRP A 184 4.36 18.55 -10.40
CA TRP A 184 4.00 18.95 -9.05
C TRP A 184 4.99 19.95 -8.45
N TYR A 185 6.28 19.77 -8.70
CA TYR A 185 7.32 20.74 -8.30
C TYR A 185 7.10 22.11 -8.95
N ILE A 186 6.80 22.15 -10.26
CA ILE A 186 6.52 23.39 -11.00
C ILE A 186 5.24 24.08 -10.50
N LEU A 187 4.20 23.32 -10.16
CA LEU A 187 2.96 23.88 -9.64
C LEU A 187 3.15 24.47 -8.24
N ARG A 188 3.96 23.83 -7.39
CA ARG A 188 4.24 24.29 -6.03
C ARG A 188 5.13 25.53 -6.00
N SER A 189 6.05 25.69 -6.95
CA SER A 189 6.93 26.87 -7.03
C SER A 189 6.22 28.12 -7.56
N LYS A 190 5.01 27.97 -8.11
CA LYS A 190 4.20 29.07 -8.65
C LYS A 190 3.20 29.65 -7.64
N ILE A 191 3.15 29.09 -6.42
CA ILE A 191 2.37 29.55 -5.27
C ILE A 191 3.32 30.34 -4.36
#